data_AF-A0A5B0RWP2-F1
#
_entry.id   AF-A0A5B0RWP2-F1
#
_cell.length_a   1.000
_cell.length_b   1.000
_cell.length_c   1.000
_cell.angle_alpha   90.00
_cell.angle_beta   90.00
_cell.angle_gamma   90.00
#
_symmetry.space_group_name_H-M   'P 1'
#
loop_
_entity.id
_entity.type
_entity.pdbx_description
1 polymer ?
#
loop_
_entity_poly.entity_id
_entity_poly.type
_entity_poly.pdbx_seq_one_letter_code
_entity_poly.pdbx_strand_id
1 'polypeptide(L)'
;MALGLGRNWKQVWMVAHMGRGDPASIFQMIGRCGRDGKSGLAIMFVEKNRCGGKNRLDQFVRDADQNDLDRMDAMAITPMCLCVAFAMDNKFGYVPLWADDPNYIGEVKREVMQKMPVCQCLNCAPEDSRVLMENLVWVSKSNFDLILNGKFTPPKPYNLEWKYPQRTGAIKKQKFTKADEVEVSEFTSQLPAHLYWNYDLAVSLGGIVPASYLFDDDDAKAVLASLDYIYTAANLQGVIGGDCFVGQSTWIYDWIIKFRSTATRPSNSMTTRLPAPKAWKTTTVTKAKAHRDIGLGAAPRTPTKKAIAAEAS
;
A
#
# COMPACT_ATOMS: atom_id res chain seq x y z
N MET A 1 -1.70 -8.36 16.85
CA MET A 1 -1.87 -7.27 17.84
C MET A 1 -2.90 -6.29 17.31
N ALA A 2 -4.06 -6.16 17.97
CA ALA A 2 -5.09 -5.20 17.57
C ALA A 2 -4.69 -3.79 18.08
N LEU A 3 -4.17 -2.96 17.18
CA LEU A 3 -3.68 -1.60 17.50
C LEU A 3 -4.81 -0.54 17.49
N GLY A 4 -6.07 -0.94 17.29
CA GLY A 4 -7.17 -0.02 17.00
C GLY A 4 -7.78 0.70 18.20
N LEU A 5 -7.71 0.13 19.41
CA LEU A 5 -8.42 0.65 20.59
C LEU A 5 -7.48 0.78 21.81
N GLY A 6 -7.58 1.88 22.55
CA GLY A 6 -6.94 2.05 23.86
C GLY A 6 -5.50 2.60 23.90
N ARG A 7 -4.78 2.68 22.77
CA ARG A 7 -3.45 3.33 22.73
C ARG A 7 -3.54 4.81 22.34
N ASN A 8 -2.83 5.68 23.07
CA ASN A 8 -2.79 7.12 22.82
C ASN A 8 -1.57 7.48 21.97
N TRP A 9 -1.78 7.63 20.67
CA TRP A 9 -0.76 8.11 19.73
C TRP A 9 -0.86 9.63 19.61
N LYS A 10 0.20 10.34 20.01
CA LYS A 10 0.20 11.82 20.05
C LYS A 10 0.36 12.47 18.68
N GLN A 11 0.93 11.77 17.70
CA GLN A 11 1.26 12.32 16.38
C GLN A 11 0.90 11.31 15.30
N VAL A 12 -0.37 11.28 14.91
CA VAL A 12 -0.84 10.51 13.74
C VAL A 12 -1.25 11.51 12.69
N TRP A 13 -0.58 11.50 11.54
CA TRP A 13 -0.87 12.41 10.44
C TRP A 13 -1.79 11.78 9.41
N MET A 14 -1.66 10.48 9.19
CA MET A 14 -2.46 9.74 8.23
C MET A 14 -2.95 8.42 8.83
N VAL A 15 -4.21 8.09 8.58
CA VAL A 15 -4.80 6.78 8.86
C VAL A 15 -5.36 6.22 7.56
N ALA A 16 -4.91 5.02 7.19
CA ALA A 16 -5.48 4.27 6.07
C ALA A 16 -6.22 3.05 6.62
N HIS A 17 -7.53 2.99 6.40
CA HIS A 17 -8.34 1.81 6.65
C HIS A 17 -8.50 1.02 5.36
N MET A 18 -8.31 -0.31 5.43
CA MET A 18 -8.48 -1.20 4.29
C MET A 18 -9.56 -2.23 4.60
N GLY A 19 -10.51 -2.35 3.68
CA GLY A 19 -11.55 -3.37 3.72
C GLY A 19 -12.82 -2.91 4.43
N ARG A 20 -13.51 -3.89 5.02
CA ARG A 20 -14.78 -3.68 5.71
C ARG A 20 -14.53 -3.52 7.21
N GLY A 21 -15.18 -2.54 7.81
CA GLY A 21 -15.19 -2.35 9.24
C GLY A 21 -16.46 -1.65 9.68
N ASP A 22 -16.84 -1.88 10.94
CA ASP A 22 -17.90 -1.16 11.60
C ASP A 22 -17.60 0.37 11.58
N PRO A 23 -18.56 1.22 11.18
CA PRO A 23 -18.34 2.66 11.08
C PRO A 23 -17.81 3.28 12.39
N ALA A 24 -18.40 2.94 13.54
CA ALA A 24 -17.97 3.49 14.82
C ALA A 24 -16.50 3.15 15.14
N SER A 25 -16.08 1.93 14.86
CA SER A 25 -14.68 1.48 14.99
C SER A 25 -13.75 2.24 14.04
N ILE A 26 -14.16 2.42 12.78
CA ILE A 26 -13.40 3.18 11.79
C ILE A 26 -13.25 4.64 12.23
N PHE A 27 -14.30 5.26 12.76
CA PHE A 27 -14.27 6.65 13.21
C PHE A 27 -13.33 6.84 14.40
N GLN A 28 -13.29 5.88 15.32
CA GLN A 28 -12.36 5.94 16.45
C GLN A 28 -10.89 5.86 16.01
N MET A 29 -10.62 5.13 14.91
CA MET A 29 -9.30 5.07 14.29
C MET A 29 -8.98 6.35 13.53
N ILE A 30 -9.88 6.84 12.69
CA ILE A 30 -9.70 8.05 11.90
C ILE A 30 -9.58 9.29 12.79
N GLY A 31 -10.38 9.41 13.85
CA GLY A 31 -10.32 10.51 14.83
C GLY A 31 -9.02 10.56 15.66
N ARG A 32 -8.03 9.74 15.33
CA ARG A 32 -6.65 9.85 15.83
C ARG A 32 -5.82 10.82 14.99
N CYS A 33 -6.12 10.99 13.71
CA CYS A 33 -5.38 11.92 12.87
C CYS A 33 -5.65 13.37 13.29
N GLY A 34 -4.61 14.21 13.37
CA GLY A 34 -4.75 15.65 13.64
C GLY A 34 -5.05 16.05 15.09
N ARG A 35 -4.87 15.14 16.06
CA ARG A 35 -5.04 15.46 17.50
C ARG A 35 -4.04 16.46 18.06
N ASP A 36 -2.94 16.68 17.34
CA ASP A 36 -1.93 17.71 17.63
C ASP A 36 -2.37 19.11 17.14
N GLY A 37 -3.59 19.26 16.64
CA GLY A 37 -4.13 20.51 16.10
C GLY A 37 -3.75 20.75 14.64
N LYS A 38 -3.01 19.83 14.02
CA LYS A 38 -2.70 19.87 12.58
C LYS A 38 -3.78 19.14 11.78
N SER A 39 -3.87 19.45 10.49
CA SER A 39 -4.74 18.70 9.59
C SER A 39 -4.26 17.24 9.48
N GLY A 40 -5.17 16.31 9.72
CA GLY A 40 -4.94 14.88 9.53
C GLY A 40 -5.59 14.38 8.23
N LEU A 41 -5.06 13.29 7.68
CA LEU A 41 -5.64 12.62 6.52
C LEU A 41 -6.21 11.26 6.90
N ALA A 42 -7.43 11.01 6.45
CA ALA A 42 -8.08 9.72 6.56
C ALA A 42 -8.36 9.17 5.16
N ILE A 43 -7.93 7.94 4.90
CA ILE A 43 -8.20 7.24 3.65
C ILE A 43 -8.93 5.95 3.97
N MET A 44 -10.08 5.74 3.34
CA MET A 44 -10.86 4.51 3.46
C MET A 44 -10.84 3.79 2.12
N PHE A 45 -10.11 2.67 2.05
CA PHE A 45 -10.13 1.77 0.91
C PHE A 45 -11.30 0.80 1.05
N VAL A 46 -12.39 1.12 0.36
CA VAL A 46 -13.60 0.31 0.32
C VAL A 46 -13.65 -0.54 -0.95
N GLU A 47 -14.18 -1.75 -0.83
CA GLU A 47 -14.43 -2.61 -1.99
C GLU A 47 -15.47 -2.00 -2.91
N LYS A 48 -15.17 -1.95 -4.21
CA LYS A 48 -16.09 -1.40 -5.22
C LYS A 48 -17.40 -2.18 -5.31
N ASN A 49 -17.33 -3.50 -5.23
CA ASN A 49 -18.46 -4.42 -5.25
C ASN A 49 -18.25 -5.48 -4.18
N ARG A 50 -19.10 -5.48 -3.16
CA ARG A 50 -19.14 -6.44 -2.06
C ARG A 50 -20.05 -7.60 -2.40
N CYS A 51 -19.55 -8.82 -2.22
CA CYS A 51 -20.36 -10.03 -2.38
C CYS A 51 -21.41 -10.12 -1.26
N GLY A 52 -22.69 -10.21 -1.62
CA GLY A 52 -23.79 -10.27 -0.65
C GLY A 52 -24.07 -8.97 0.11
N GLY A 53 -23.39 -7.87 -0.22
CA GLY A 53 -23.63 -6.54 0.35
C GLY A 53 -24.42 -5.63 -0.58
N LYS A 54 -24.92 -4.53 -0.02
CA LYS A 54 -25.57 -3.45 -0.78
C LYS A 54 -24.51 -2.53 -1.40
N ASN A 55 -24.46 -2.48 -2.72
CA ASN A 55 -23.45 -1.76 -3.52
C ASN A 55 -24.01 -0.53 -4.24
N ARG A 56 -25.33 -0.33 -4.19
CA ARG A 56 -26.03 0.75 -4.89
C ARG A 56 -27.11 1.32 -3.99
N LEU A 57 -27.40 2.61 -4.16
CA LEU A 57 -28.39 3.32 -3.34
C LEU A 57 -29.80 2.76 -3.49
N ASP A 58 -30.14 2.22 -4.67
CA ASP A 58 -31.46 1.61 -4.95
C ASP A 58 -31.71 0.30 -4.19
N GLN A 59 -30.67 -0.29 -3.58
CA GLN A 59 -30.79 -1.47 -2.73
C GLN A 59 -31.14 -1.12 -1.28
N PHE A 60 -31.12 0.17 -0.93
CA PHE A 60 -31.56 0.68 0.35
C PHE A 60 -33.02 1.14 0.26
N VAL A 61 -33.83 0.68 1.21
CA VAL A 61 -35.22 1.13 1.36
C VAL A 61 -35.19 2.40 2.21
N ARG A 62 -35.90 3.43 1.77
CA ARG A 62 -36.03 4.69 2.51
C ARG A 62 -36.76 4.46 3.83
N ASP A 63 -36.32 5.15 4.88
CA ASP A 63 -36.85 5.10 6.25
C ASP A 63 -36.82 3.70 6.92
N ALA A 64 -36.16 2.72 6.28
CA ALA A 64 -35.93 1.42 6.88
C ALA A 64 -34.73 1.49 7.84
N ASP A 65 -34.85 0.79 8.97
CA ASP A 65 -33.76 0.66 9.93
C ASP A 65 -32.54 0.00 9.26
N GLN A 66 -31.36 0.57 9.51
CA GLN A 66 -30.10 -0.01 9.06
C GLN A 66 -29.54 -0.92 10.15
N ASN A 67 -29.43 -2.22 9.86
CA ASN A 67 -28.64 -3.13 10.70
C ASN A 67 -27.13 -2.86 10.53
N ASP A 68 -26.29 -3.51 11.32
CA ASP A 68 -24.83 -3.29 11.27
C ASP A 68 -24.21 -3.59 9.89
N LEU A 69 -24.74 -4.58 9.15
CA LEU A 69 -24.27 -4.88 7.79
C LEU A 69 -24.62 -3.75 6.82
N ASP A 70 -25.84 -3.25 6.91
CA ASP A 70 -26.37 -2.15 6.11
C ASP A 70 -25.63 -0.85 6.40
N ARG A 71 -25.29 -0.57 7.66
CA ARG A 71 -24.47 0.60 8.05
C ARG A 71 -23.08 0.55 7.42
N MET A 72 -22.43 -0.62 7.46
CA MET A 72 -21.13 -0.83 6.82
C MET A 72 -21.19 -0.62 5.31
N ASP A 73 -22.28 -1.03 4.66
CA ASP A 73 -22.48 -0.90 3.22
C ASP A 73 -22.85 0.54 2.84
N ALA A 74 -23.75 1.18 3.59
CA ALA A 74 -24.15 2.57 3.44
C ALA A 74 -22.94 3.51 3.58
N MET A 75 -22.06 3.26 4.55
CA MET A 75 -20.82 4.03 4.74
C MET A 75 -19.90 4.00 3.51
N ALA A 76 -19.89 2.90 2.76
CA ALA A 76 -19.04 2.76 1.59
C ALA A 76 -19.56 3.51 0.36
N ILE A 77 -20.87 3.76 0.30
CA ILE A 77 -21.52 4.31 -0.90
C ILE A 77 -22.24 5.63 -0.65
N THR A 78 -22.26 6.14 0.59
CA THR A 78 -22.99 7.35 0.92
C THR A 78 -22.51 8.53 0.07
N PRO A 79 -23.42 9.26 -0.60
CA PRO A 79 -23.07 10.47 -1.34
C PRO A 79 -23.00 11.70 -0.42
N MET A 80 -23.30 11.53 0.87
CA MET A 80 -23.44 12.63 1.82
C MET A 80 -22.10 13.07 2.39
N CYS A 81 -22.03 14.25 3.02
CA CYS A 81 -20.83 14.69 3.71
C CYS A 81 -20.39 13.63 4.73
N LEU A 82 -19.14 13.13 4.63
CA LEU A 82 -18.64 12.10 5.54
C LEU A 82 -18.58 12.58 6.99
N CYS A 83 -18.25 13.86 7.23
CA CYS A 83 -18.23 14.41 8.59
C CYS A 83 -19.62 14.35 9.25
N VAL A 84 -20.65 14.78 8.51
CA VAL A 84 -22.05 14.73 8.96
C VAL A 84 -22.53 13.28 9.08
N ALA A 85 -22.19 12.42 8.12
CA ALA A 85 -22.54 11.01 8.16
C ALA A 85 -21.97 10.31 9.41
N PHE A 86 -20.75 10.66 9.82
CA PHE A 86 -20.14 10.13 11.04
C PHE A 86 -20.86 10.63 12.30
N ALA A 87 -21.23 11.91 12.34
CA ALA A 87 -21.98 12.47 13.46
C ALA A 87 -23.38 11.84 13.58
N MET A 88 -24.05 11.62 12.45
CA MET A 88 -25.36 10.99 12.39
C MET A 88 -25.32 9.53 12.83
N ASP A 89 -24.37 8.73 12.34
CA ASP A 89 -24.25 7.33 12.73
C ASP A 89 -24.01 7.18 14.24
N ASN A 90 -23.19 8.03 14.83
CA ASN A 90 -22.95 8.03 16.28
C ASN A 90 -24.17 8.45 17.11
N LYS A 91 -25.04 9.32 16.57
CA LYS A 91 -26.16 9.90 17.32
C LYS A 91 -27.47 9.13 17.13
N PHE A 92 -27.71 8.64 15.92
CA PHE A 92 -28.97 8.01 15.51
C PHE A 92 -28.80 6.54 15.10
N GLY A 93 -27.58 6.04 14.96
CA GLY A 93 -27.32 4.64 14.65
C GLY A 93 -27.48 4.26 13.19
N TYR A 94 -27.45 5.20 12.25
CA TYR A 94 -27.50 4.91 10.81
C TYR A 94 -26.71 5.93 9.98
N VAL A 95 -26.35 5.54 8.76
CA VAL A 95 -25.62 6.39 7.81
C VAL A 95 -26.60 7.07 6.85
N PRO A 96 -26.59 8.41 6.72
CA PRO A 96 -27.49 9.10 5.80
C PRO A 96 -27.15 8.80 4.34
N LEU A 97 -28.18 8.56 3.53
CA LEU A 97 -28.06 8.27 2.09
C LEU A 97 -28.74 9.33 1.21
N TRP A 98 -29.56 10.20 1.79
CA TRP A 98 -30.35 11.19 1.07
C TRP A 98 -30.20 12.58 1.68
N ALA A 99 -30.24 13.62 0.83
CA ALA A 99 -29.99 15.01 1.23
C ALA A 99 -31.18 15.69 1.90
N ASP A 100 -32.39 15.17 1.68
CA ASP A 100 -33.64 15.64 2.28
C ASP A 100 -33.93 15.01 3.65
N ASP A 101 -33.04 14.15 4.16
CA ASP A 101 -33.15 13.60 5.51
C ASP A 101 -33.17 14.75 6.56
N PRO A 102 -34.24 14.86 7.38
CA PRO A 102 -34.36 15.92 8.38
C PRO A 102 -33.21 15.94 9.39
N ASN A 103 -32.68 14.78 9.77
CA ASN A 103 -31.58 14.66 10.71
C ASN A 103 -30.26 15.13 10.08
N TYR A 104 -30.05 14.82 8.79
CA TYR A 104 -28.91 15.31 8.03
C TYR A 104 -28.93 16.84 7.93
N ILE A 105 -30.08 17.41 7.55
CA ILE A 105 -30.26 18.86 7.45
C ILE A 105 -30.04 19.52 8.81
N GLY A 106 -30.56 18.92 9.88
CA GLY A 106 -30.37 19.41 11.26
C GLY A 106 -28.91 19.43 11.67
N GLU A 107 -28.16 18.38 11.34
CA GLU A 107 -26.74 18.27 11.67
C GLU A 107 -25.88 19.27 10.88
N VAL A 108 -26.14 19.44 9.57
CA VAL A 108 -25.48 20.48 8.76
C VAL A 108 -25.70 21.87 9.35
N LYS A 109 -26.95 22.19 9.75
CA LYS A 109 -27.26 23.47 10.41
C LYS A 109 -26.51 23.64 11.73
N ARG A 110 -26.38 22.56 12.51
CA ARG A 110 -25.62 22.56 13.77
C ARG A 110 -24.14 22.86 13.54
N GLU A 111 -23.50 22.22 12.56
CA GLU A 111 -22.09 22.45 12.21
C GLU A 111 -21.85 23.92 11.84
N VAL A 112 -22.74 24.51 11.03
CA VAL A 112 -22.68 25.94 10.65
C VAL A 112 -22.85 26.85 11.86
N MET A 113 -23.84 26.58 12.72
CA MET A 113 -24.10 27.35 13.94
C MET A 113 -22.91 27.30 14.91
N GLN A 114 -22.23 26.16 15.00
CA GLN A 114 -21.03 25.98 15.81
C GLN A 114 -19.76 26.50 15.15
N LYS A 115 -19.85 27.09 13.96
CA LYS A 115 -18.71 27.61 13.19
C LYS A 115 -17.64 26.54 12.97
N MET A 116 -18.06 25.29 12.76
CA MET A 116 -17.15 24.21 12.41
C MET A 116 -16.51 24.50 11.03
N PRO A 117 -15.25 24.09 10.81
CA PRO A 117 -14.61 24.22 9.50
C PRO A 117 -15.42 23.52 8.40
N VAL A 118 -15.42 24.08 7.21
CA VAL A 118 -16.05 23.46 6.04
C VAL A 118 -15.38 22.12 5.76
N CYS A 119 -16.20 21.07 5.58
CA CYS A 119 -15.69 19.74 5.33
C CYS A 119 -14.99 19.63 3.96
N GLN A 120 -13.82 19.01 3.93
CA GLN A 120 -13.02 18.74 2.73
C GLN A 120 -13.02 17.25 2.35
N CYS A 121 -14.05 16.50 2.74
CA CYS A 121 -14.13 15.08 2.39
C CYS A 121 -14.37 14.88 0.88
N LEU A 122 -14.17 13.65 0.41
CA LEU A 122 -14.36 13.24 -0.99
C LEU A 122 -15.69 13.70 -1.59
N ASN A 123 -16.77 13.67 -0.81
CA ASN A 123 -18.11 14.05 -1.27
C ASN A 123 -18.34 15.57 -1.28
N CYS A 124 -17.65 16.33 -0.43
CA CYS A 124 -17.77 17.79 -0.35
C CYS A 124 -16.82 18.52 -1.30
N ALA A 125 -15.63 17.95 -1.53
CA ALA A 125 -14.58 18.52 -2.38
C ALA A 125 -13.98 17.44 -3.31
N PRO A 126 -14.73 16.99 -4.33
CA PRO A 126 -14.32 15.87 -5.19
C PRO A 126 -13.08 16.19 -6.04
N GLU A 127 -12.91 17.44 -6.47
CA GLU A 127 -11.74 17.82 -7.28
C GLU A 127 -10.47 17.92 -6.43
N ASP A 128 -10.56 18.56 -5.25
CA ASP A 128 -9.43 18.66 -4.32
C ASP A 128 -8.99 17.29 -3.83
N SER A 129 -9.93 16.40 -3.53
CA SER A 129 -9.63 15.03 -3.12
C SER A 129 -9.00 14.20 -4.24
N ARG A 130 -9.38 14.41 -5.51
CA ARG A 130 -8.71 13.79 -6.66
C ARG A 130 -7.25 14.24 -6.76
N VAL A 131 -7.00 15.54 -6.70
CA VAL A 131 -5.64 16.11 -6.73
C VAL A 131 -4.80 15.63 -5.55
N LEU A 132 -5.40 15.54 -4.36
CA LEU A 132 -4.77 14.97 -3.17
C LEU A 132 -4.33 13.53 -3.43
N MET A 133 -5.23 12.67 -3.93
CA MET A 133 -4.92 11.26 -4.19
C MET A 133 -3.80 11.07 -5.22
N GLU A 134 -3.74 11.91 -6.26
CA GLU A 134 -2.66 11.88 -7.27
C GLU A 134 -1.30 12.27 -6.68
N ASN A 135 -1.28 13.21 -5.73
CA ASN A 135 -0.07 13.72 -5.11
C ASN A 135 0.41 12.90 -3.91
N LEU A 136 -0.40 11.98 -3.37
CA LEU A 136 -0.03 11.17 -2.21
C LEU A 136 1.23 10.33 -2.41
N VAL A 137 1.56 9.97 -3.65
CA VAL A 137 2.80 9.22 -3.98
C VAL A 137 4.06 10.01 -3.63
N TRP A 138 3.98 11.35 -3.60
CA TRP A 138 5.10 12.24 -3.30
C TRP A 138 5.16 12.66 -1.84
N VAL A 139 4.32 12.07 -0.98
CA VAL A 139 4.20 12.48 0.42
C VAL A 139 5.46 12.20 1.22
N SER A 140 5.86 13.17 2.03
CA SER A 140 6.99 13.14 2.95
C SER A 140 6.66 13.97 4.18
N LYS A 141 7.48 13.86 5.24
CA LYS A 141 7.26 14.62 6.48
C LYS A 141 7.31 16.15 6.28
N SER A 142 8.03 16.65 5.28
CA SER A 142 8.21 18.09 5.06
C SER A 142 7.15 18.71 4.15
N ASN A 143 6.51 17.93 3.27
CA ASN A 143 5.54 18.41 2.30
C ASN A 143 4.09 17.95 2.56
N PHE A 144 3.85 17.21 3.66
CA PHE A 144 2.52 16.70 4.02
C PHE A 144 1.45 17.81 4.06
N ASP A 145 1.71 18.89 4.79
CA ASP A 145 0.77 20.02 4.93
C ASP A 145 0.54 20.73 3.58
N LEU A 146 1.55 20.80 2.70
CA LEU A 146 1.41 21.39 1.37
C LEU A 146 0.51 20.54 0.47
N ILE A 147 0.64 19.21 0.56
CA ILE A 147 -0.19 18.26 -0.18
C ILE A 147 -1.65 18.34 0.30
N LEU A 148 -1.88 18.34 1.62
CA LEU A 148 -3.25 18.45 2.17
C LEU A 148 -3.94 19.76 1.79
N ASN A 149 -3.19 20.86 1.74
CA ASN A 149 -3.75 22.17 1.38
C ASN A 149 -3.83 22.39 -0.15
N GLY A 150 -3.53 21.38 -0.97
CA GLY A 150 -3.56 21.49 -2.44
C GLY A 150 -2.51 22.43 -3.04
N LYS A 151 -1.48 22.80 -2.27
CA LYS A 151 -0.41 23.75 -2.68
C LYS A 151 0.83 23.05 -3.24
N PHE A 152 0.86 21.73 -3.23
CA PHE A 152 1.99 20.95 -3.71
C PHE A 152 1.93 20.79 -5.24
N THR A 153 3.05 21.09 -5.91
CA THR A 153 3.23 20.80 -7.34
C THR A 153 4.20 19.63 -7.49
N PRO A 154 3.77 18.50 -8.07
CA PRO A 154 4.65 17.34 -8.22
C PRO A 154 5.76 17.64 -9.24
N PRO A 155 6.99 17.13 -9.01
CA PRO A 155 8.10 17.35 -9.94
C PRO A 155 7.89 16.66 -11.29
N LYS A 156 7.13 15.56 -11.29
CA LYS A 156 6.73 14.82 -12.49
C LYS A 156 5.31 14.26 -12.29
N PRO A 157 4.47 14.23 -13.35
CA PRO A 157 3.17 13.56 -13.25
C PRO A 157 3.39 12.07 -12.98
N TYR A 158 2.79 11.56 -11.90
CA TYR A 158 2.81 10.13 -11.59
C TYR A 158 1.50 9.52 -12.06
N ASN A 159 1.55 8.64 -13.07
CA ASN A 159 0.35 8.01 -13.59
C ASN A 159 -0.05 6.80 -12.73
N LEU A 160 -1.12 6.95 -11.94
CA LEU A 160 -1.72 5.90 -11.12
C LEU A 160 -2.53 4.86 -11.90
N GLU A 161 -2.77 5.05 -13.21
CA GLU A 161 -3.51 4.08 -14.05
C GLU A 161 -2.78 2.74 -14.18
N TRP A 162 -1.46 2.74 -13.97
CA TRP A 162 -0.66 1.52 -13.97
C TRP A 162 -0.91 0.79 -12.65
N LYS A 163 -1.85 -0.15 -12.74
CA LYS A 163 -2.42 -0.96 -11.64
C LYS A 163 -1.40 -1.63 -10.71
N TYR A 164 -0.14 -1.69 -11.14
CA TYR A 164 1.02 -2.10 -10.37
C TYR A 164 2.23 -1.32 -10.93
N PRO A 165 3.24 -0.94 -10.11
CA PRO A 165 4.55 -0.66 -10.68
C PRO A 165 4.87 -1.84 -11.60
N GLN A 166 5.24 -1.57 -12.86
CA GLN A 166 5.58 -2.65 -13.78
C GLN A 166 6.56 -3.55 -13.04
N ARG A 167 6.18 -4.82 -12.81
CA ARG A 167 7.09 -5.78 -12.21
C ARG A 167 8.38 -5.65 -12.99
N THR A 168 9.44 -5.20 -12.34
CA THR A 168 10.77 -5.21 -12.92
C THR A 168 10.96 -6.61 -13.45
N GLY A 169 11.29 -6.74 -14.74
CA GLY A 169 11.35 -8.03 -15.41
C GLY A 169 12.11 -9.01 -14.52
N ALA A 170 11.56 -10.22 -14.32
CA ALA A 170 12.12 -11.17 -13.38
C ALA A 170 13.62 -11.33 -13.65
N ILE A 171 14.45 -10.96 -12.68
CA ILE A 171 15.89 -11.17 -12.75
C ILE A 171 16.08 -12.68 -12.95
N LYS A 172 16.79 -13.08 -13.99
CA LYS A 172 17.08 -14.50 -14.23
C LYS A 172 18.03 -14.97 -13.16
N LYS A 173 17.48 -15.55 -12.09
CA LYS A 173 18.27 -16.19 -11.03
C LYS A 173 18.95 -17.44 -11.59
N GLN A 174 20.24 -17.58 -11.31
CA GLN A 174 20.96 -18.84 -11.52
C GLN A 174 20.25 -19.94 -10.71
N LYS A 175 20.07 -21.11 -11.32
CA LYS A 175 19.59 -22.29 -10.62
C LYS A 175 20.81 -23.04 -10.09
N PHE A 176 20.88 -23.20 -8.78
CA PHE A 176 21.91 -24.03 -8.18
C PHE A 176 21.61 -25.51 -8.40
N THR A 177 22.66 -26.25 -8.73
CA THR A 177 22.69 -27.72 -8.81
C THR A 177 23.42 -28.27 -7.58
N LYS A 178 23.40 -29.60 -7.39
CA LYS A 178 24.13 -30.23 -6.27
C LYS A 178 25.63 -29.97 -6.30
N ALA A 179 26.20 -29.66 -7.47
CA ALA A 179 27.61 -29.33 -7.60
C ALA A 179 27.96 -27.97 -6.96
N ASP A 180 26.97 -27.09 -6.82
CA ASP A 180 27.15 -25.72 -6.32
C ASP A 180 26.96 -25.63 -4.80
N GLU A 181 26.64 -26.74 -4.11
CA GLU A 181 26.35 -26.75 -2.66
C GLU A 181 27.49 -26.15 -1.81
N VAL A 182 28.75 -26.43 -2.20
CA VAL A 182 29.93 -25.93 -1.49
C VAL A 182 30.05 -24.41 -1.66
N GLU A 183 29.91 -23.90 -2.88
CA GLU A 183 29.98 -22.46 -3.18
C GLU A 183 28.84 -21.70 -2.51
N VAL A 184 27.62 -22.24 -2.58
CA VAL A 184 26.46 -21.66 -1.91
C VAL A 184 26.70 -21.60 -0.41
N SER A 185 27.12 -22.71 0.22
CA SER A 185 27.38 -22.76 1.66
C SER A 185 28.48 -21.81 2.09
N GLU A 186 29.55 -21.67 1.30
CA GLU A 186 30.65 -20.76 1.60
C GLU A 186 30.18 -19.30 1.51
N PHE A 187 29.47 -18.93 0.45
CA PHE A 187 28.96 -17.58 0.25
C PHE A 187 27.93 -17.18 1.31
N THR A 188 26.98 -18.07 1.62
CA THR A 188 25.93 -17.82 2.61
C THR A 188 26.46 -17.84 4.05
N SER A 189 27.67 -18.35 4.28
CA SER A 189 28.32 -18.21 5.58
C SER A 189 29.11 -16.90 5.69
N GLN A 190 29.84 -16.51 4.63
CA GLN A 190 30.75 -15.36 4.68
C GLN A 190 30.03 -14.01 4.60
N LEU A 191 29.06 -13.86 3.68
CA LEU A 191 28.38 -12.59 3.47
C LEU A 191 27.57 -12.15 4.71
N PRO A 192 26.67 -12.99 5.27
CA PRO A 192 25.97 -12.63 6.50
C PRO A 192 26.91 -12.38 7.67
N ALA A 193 27.93 -13.21 7.89
CA ALA A 193 28.87 -13.02 9.00
C ALA A 193 29.59 -11.66 8.95
N HIS A 194 30.08 -11.24 7.78
CA HIS A 194 30.74 -9.95 7.63
C HIS A 194 29.75 -8.78 7.73
N LEU A 195 28.52 -8.95 7.22
CA LEU A 195 27.48 -7.94 7.29
C LEU A 195 27.01 -7.72 8.74
N TYR A 196 26.82 -8.80 9.50
CA TYR A 196 26.41 -8.76 10.91
C TYR A 196 27.47 -8.05 11.75
N TRP A 197 28.74 -8.41 11.55
CA TRP A 197 29.86 -7.73 12.20
C TRP A 197 29.87 -6.22 11.91
N ASN A 198 29.65 -5.83 10.64
CA ASN A 198 29.57 -4.42 10.28
C ASN A 198 28.35 -3.72 10.88
N TYR A 199 27.19 -4.40 10.93
CA TYR A 199 25.97 -3.86 11.52
C TYR A 199 26.13 -3.61 13.02
N ASP A 200 26.68 -4.58 13.76
CA ASP A 200 26.88 -4.46 15.21
C ASP A 200 27.90 -3.36 15.55
N LEU A 201 28.92 -3.17 14.71
CA LEU A 201 29.93 -2.12 14.91
C LEU A 201 29.50 -0.73 14.46
N ALA A 202 28.83 -0.60 13.32
CA ALA A 202 28.63 0.69 12.66
C ALA A 202 27.19 1.22 12.74
N VAL A 203 26.21 0.35 13.01
CA VAL A 203 24.77 0.69 12.91
C VAL A 203 24.07 0.53 14.25
N SER A 204 24.34 -0.55 14.99
CA SER A 204 23.54 -0.97 16.13
C SER A 204 24.40 -1.40 17.32
N LEU A 205 25.33 -0.53 17.76
CA LEU A 205 26.14 -0.72 18.97
C LEU A 205 25.23 -0.94 20.20
N GLY A 206 24.97 -2.19 20.56
CA GLY A 206 24.09 -2.58 21.67
C GLY A 206 22.58 -2.47 21.37
N GLY A 207 22.16 -2.53 20.10
CA GLY A 207 20.75 -2.48 19.73
C GLY A 207 19.96 -3.76 20.03
N ILE A 208 18.63 -3.64 20.06
CA ILE A 208 17.69 -4.74 20.38
C ILE A 208 17.37 -5.59 19.14
N VAL A 209 17.55 -5.05 17.93
CA VAL A 209 17.22 -5.73 16.66
C VAL A 209 18.49 -6.37 16.09
N PRO A 210 18.56 -7.71 16.00
CA PRO A 210 19.70 -8.41 15.41
C PRO A 210 19.75 -8.22 13.89
N ALA A 211 20.95 -8.21 13.33
CA ALA A 211 21.15 -8.10 11.88
C ALA A 211 20.50 -9.25 11.08
N SER A 212 20.40 -10.45 11.67
CA SER A 212 19.78 -11.62 11.05
C SER A 212 18.27 -11.48 10.80
N TYR A 213 17.60 -10.50 11.41
CA TYR A 213 16.20 -10.16 11.10
C TYR A 213 16.06 -9.27 9.87
N LEU A 214 17.17 -8.65 9.43
CA LEU A 214 17.21 -7.71 8.30
C LEU A 214 17.84 -8.33 7.05
N PHE A 215 18.67 -9.36 7.22
CA PHE A 215 19.33 -10.05 6.12
C PHE A 215 19.65 -11.48 6.55
N ASP A 216 19.09 -12.49 5.87
CA ASP A 216 19.29 -13.90 6.22
C ASP A 216 20.01 -14.70 5.12
N ASP A 217 20.12 -16.01 5.34
CA ASP A 217 20.78 -16.91 4.39
C ASP A 217 20.04 -16.98 3.04
N ASP A 218 18.71 -16.81 3.03
CA ASP A 218 17.92 -16.82 1.80
C ASP A 218 18.12 -15.53 1.01
N ASP A 219 18.31 -14.40 1.68
CA ASP A 219 18.77 -13.15 1.06
C ASP A 219 20.17 -13.31 0.46
N ALA A 220 21.11 -13.93 1.19
CA ALA A 220 22.45 -14.22 0.69
C ALA A 220 22.41 -15.13 -0.55
N LYS A 221 21.58 -16.18 -0.55
CA LYS A 221 21.37 -17.04 -1.72
C LYS A 221 20.75 -16.27 -2.89
N ALA A 222 19.82 -15.35 -2.63
CA ALA A 222 19.20 -14.54 -3.67
C ALA A 222 20.22 -13.59 -4.33
N VAL A 223 21.13 -13.01 -3.53
CA VAL A 223 22.27 -12.22 -4.01
C VAL A 223 23.20 -13.08 -4.86
N LEU A 224 23.60 -14.26 -4.37
CA LEU A 224 24.46 -15.19 -5.11
C LEU A 224 23.84 -15.57 -6.46
N ALA A 225 22.57 -15.95 -6.46
CA ALA A 225 21.84 -16.35 -7.66
C ALA A 225 21.65 -15.21 -8.67
N SER A 226 21.85 -13.96 -8.24
CA SER A 226 21.65 -12.78 -9.08
C SER A 226 22.95 -12.01 -9.32
N LEU A 227 24.13 -12.57 -8.99
CA LEU A 227 25.41 -11.87 -9.07
C LEU A 227 25.60 -11.22 -10.44
N ASP A 228 25.40 -11.96 -11.54
CA ASP A 228 25.59 -11.47 -12.90
C ASP A 228 24.76 -10.23 -13.26
N TYR A 229 23.69 -9.96 -12.51
CA TYR A 229 22.77 -8.84 -12.73
C TYR A 229 22.98 -7.67 -11.75
N ILE A 230 23.96 -7.78 -10.84
CA ILE A 230 24.30 -6.74 -9.86
C ILE A 230 25.48 -5.92 -10.38
N TYR A 231 25.17 -4.75 -10.94
CA TYR A 231 26.15 -3.76 -11.44
C TYR A 231 26.23 -2.50 -10.59
N THR A 232 25.23 -2.27 -9.73
CA THR A 232 25.16 -1.11 -8.84
C THR A 232 24.50 -1.49 -7.52
N ALA A 233 24.76 -0.71 -6.47
CA ALA A 233 24.09 -0.87 -5.17
C ALA A 233 22.55 -0.79 -5.27
N ALA A 234 22.01 -0.02 -6.24
CA ALA A 234 20.57 0.07 -6.47
C ALA A 234 19.95 -1.25 -6.95
N ASN A 235 20.71 -2.11 -7.65
CA ASN A 235 20.21 -3.40 -8.10
C ASN A 235 19.93 -4.36 -6.93
N LEU A 236 20.64 -4.21 -5.80
CA LEU A 236 20.47 -5.07 -4.62
C LEU A 236 19.12 -4.88 -3.95
N GLN A 237 18.54 -3.68 -3.98
CA GLN A 237 17.20 -3.45 -3.42
C GLN A 237 16.12 -4.28 -4.13
N GLY A 238 16.27 -4.51 -5.45
CA GLY A 238 15.38 -5.37 -6.21
C GLY A 238 15.63 -6.87 -6.03
N VAL A 239 16.80 -7.26 -5.50
CA VAL A 239 17.19 -8.67 -5.30
C VAL A 239 16.83 -9.15 -3.90
N ILE A 240 17.18 -8.37 -2.87
CA ILE A 240 16.93 -8.66 -1.46
C ILE A 240 15.44 -8.39 -1.14
N GLY A 241 14.94 -7.22 -1.55
CA GLY A 241 13.62 -6.76 -1.13
C GLY A 241 13.58 -6.45 0.37
N GLY A 242 12.39 -6.09 0.89
CA GLY A 242 12.18 -5.87 2.33
C GLY A 242 12.84 -4.61 2.92
N ASP A 243 12.89 -4.55 4.25
CA ASP A 243 13.46 -3.45 5.01
C ASP A 243 14.99 -3.55 5.04
N CYS A 244 15.68 -2.50 4.59
CA CYS A 244 17.15 -2.40 4.62
C CYS A 244 17.59 -1.29 5.58
N PHE A 245 18.72 -1.48 6.27
CA PHE A 245 19.33 -0.38 7.03
C PHE A 245 20.13 0.56 6.11
N VAL A 246 20.35 1.81 6.57
CA VAL A 246 21.02 2.84 5.78
C VAL A 246 22.44 2.39 5.44
N GLY A 247 22.77 2.36 4.14
CA GLY A 247 24.10 1.97 3.65
C GLY A 247 24.30 0.47 3.41
N GLN A 248 23.32 -0.39 3.76
CA GLN A 248 23.41 -1.84 3.56
C GLN A 248 23.72 -2.23 2.10
N SER A 249 22.93 -1.72 1.14
CA SER A 249 23.13 -2.07 -0.27
C SER A 249 24.49 -1.62 -0.82
N THR A 250 24.98 -0.46 -0.38
CA THR A 250 26.31 0.03 -0.78
C THR A 250 27.40 -0.88 -0.22
N TRP A 251 27.30 -1.23 1.06
CA TRP A 251 28.27 -2.09 1.72
C TRP A 251 28.30 -3.50 1.10
N ILE A 252 27.13 -4.10 0.84
CA ILE A 252 27.03 -5.42 0.21
C ILE A 252 27.62 -5.36 -1.21
N TYR A 253 27.37 -4.28 -1.95
CA TYR A 253 27.93 -4.10 -3.29
C TYR A 253 29.48 -4.03 -3.25
N ASP A 254 30.04 -3.28 -2.31
CA ASP A 254 31.50 -3.20 -2.12
C ASP A 254 32.09 -4.55 -1.70
N TRP A 255 31.38 -5.31 -0.86
CA TRP A 255 31.76 -6.67 -0.49
C TRP A 255 31.75 -7.62 -1.71
N ILE A 256 30.72 -7.54 -2.57
CA ILE A 256 30.63 -8.34 -3.80
C ILE A 256 31.80 -8.03 -4.75
N ILE A 257 32.19 -6.76 -4.89
CA ILE A 257 33.37 -6.37 -5.70
C ILE A 257 34.63 -7.06 -5.17
N LYS A 258 34.83 -7.07 -3.84
CA LYS A 258 35.97 -7.75 -3.21
C LYS A 258 35.91 -9.26 -3.44
N PHE A 259 34.74 -9.87 -3.25
CA PHE A 259 34.50 -11.30 -3.47
C PHE A 259 34.82 -11.74 -4.91
N ARG A 260 34.36 -10.97 -5.91
CA ARG A 260 34.69 -11.21 -7.33
C ARG A 260 36.20 -11.14 -7.58
N SER A 261 36.87 -10.16 -6.97
CA SER A 261 38.32 -9.97 -7.13
C SER A 261 39.12 -11.13 -6.53
N THR A 262 38.65 -11.74 -5.45
CA THR A 262 39.28 -12.93 -4.84
C THR A 262 38.97 -14.23 -5.61
N ALA A 263 37.80 -14.34 -6.23
CA ALA A 263 37.40 -15.49 -7.04
C ALA A 263 38.12 -15.57 -8.40
N THR A 264 38.65 -14.46 -8.93
CA THR A 264 39.28 -14.38 -10.27
C THR A 264 40.77 -14.83 -10.30
N ARG A 265 41.24 -15.62 -9.33
CA ARG A 265 42.52 -16.36 -9.46
C ARG A 265 42.22 -17.71 -10.13
N PRO A 266 42.64 -17.94 -11.40
CA PRO A 266 42.07 -19.03 -12.19
C PRO A 266 42.67 -20.39 -11.85
N SER A 267 41.79 -21.37 -11.63
CA SER A 267 42.00 -22.74 -12.13
C SER A 267 41.41 -22.80 -13.54
N ASN A 268 42.25 -23.10 -14.53
CA ASN A 268 41.91 -23.17 -15.94
C ASN A 268 40.79 -24.17 -16.24
N SER A 269 39.71 -23.74 -16.90
CA SER A 269 39.16 -24.45 -18.07
C SER A 269 38.22 -23.54 -18.89
N MET A 270 37.98 -23.94 -20.14
CA MET A 270 37.79 -23.10 -21.32
C MET A 270 36.31 -22.96 -21.78
N THR A 271 36.02 -21.82 -22.43
CA THR A 271 35.05 -21.64 -23.57
C THR A 271 33.55 -21.67 -23.19
N THR A 272 32.72 -20.69 -23.55
CA THR A 272 32.04 -20.60 -24.87
C THR A 272 31.32 -19.25 -25.08
N ARG A 273 31.17 -18.90 -26.37
CA ARG A 273 30.76 -17.65 -27.04
C ARG A 273 29.39 -17.05 -26.64
N LEU A 274 29.31 -15.72 -26.71
CA LEU A 274 28.07 -14.92 -26.66
C LEU A 274 27.30 -14.95 -28.00
N PRO A 275 25.95 -15.10 -28.02
CA PRO A 275 25.13 -14.84 -29.19
C PRO A 275 24.53 -13.41 -29.20
N ALA A 276 24.41 -12.85 -30.41
CA ALA A 276 23.91 -11.50 -30.72
C ALA A 276 22.39 -11.31 -30.48
N PRO A 277 21.91 -10.06 -30.24
CA PRO A 277 20.52 -9.80 -29.88
C PRO A 277 19.59 -9.79 -31.11
N LYS A 278 18.38 -10.35 -30.97
CA LYS A 278 17.28 -10.24 -31.95
C LYS A 278 16.28 -9.17 -31.51
N ALA A 279 15.84 -8.35 -32.47
CA ALA A 279 14.92 -7.23 -32.31
C ALA A 279 13.48 -7.68 -31.97
N TRP A 280 12.81 -6.92 -31.09
CA TRP A 280 11.42 -7.16 -30.69
C TRP A 280 10.45 -6.32 -31.54
N LYS A 281 9.37 -6.95 -32.01
CA LYS A 281 8.25 -6.28 -32.69
C LYS A 281 7.24 -5.74 -31.66
N THR A 282 6.76 -4.54 -31.91
CA THR A 282 5.75 -3.81 -31.11
C THR A 282 4.35 -4.37 -31.36
N THR A 283 3.60 -4.63 -30.28
CA THR A 283 2.15 -4.91 -30.37
C THR A 283 1.38 -3.82 -29.62
N THR A 284 0.48 -3.18 -30.36
CA THR A 284 -0.50 -2.17 -29.93
C THR A 284 -1.48 -2.69 -28.88
N VAL A 285 -1.73 -1.91 -27.83
CA VAL A 285 -2.80 -2.17 -26.85
C VAL A 285 -3.78 -0.99 -26.81
N THR A 286 -5.05 -1.36 -26.82
CA THR A 286 -6.29 -0.60 -26.90
C THR A 286 -6.55 0.27 -25.66
N LYS A 287 -7.15 1.45 -25.89
CA LYS A 287 -7.48 2.49 -24.88
C LYS A 287 -8.51 2.03 -23.83
N ALA A 288 -8.29 2.41 -22.57
CA ALA A 288 -9.23 2.25 -21.46
C ALA A 288 -10.23 3.44 -21.36
N LYS A 289 -11.42 3.18 -20.80
CA LYS A 289 -12.56 4.11 -20.66
C LYS A 289 -12.45 5.02 -19.42
N ALA A 290 -13.08 6.18 -19.50
CA ALA A 290 -13.01 7.31 -18.55
C ALA A 290 -13.92 7.20 -17.30
N HIS A 291 -13.58 8.01 -16.30
CA HIS A 291 -14.03 8.07 -14.90
C HIS A 291 -15.52 8.44 -14.64
N ARG A 292 -16.40 8.44 -15.65
CA ARG A 292 -17.82 8.87 -15.50
C ARG A 292 -18.79 7.77 -15.04
N ASP A 293 -18.31 6.55 -14.81
CA ASP A 293 -19.16 5.35 -14.61
C ASP A 293 -19.20 4.81 -13.17
N ILE A 294 -18.94 5.65 -12.16
CA ILE A 294 -19.07 5.24 -10.75
C ILE A 294 -20.57 5.05 -10.44
N GLY A 295 -20.97 3.86 -9.96
CA GLY A 295 -22.37 3.51 -9.66
C GLY A 295 -23.10 2.69 -10.74
N LEU A 296 -22.49 2.47 -11.90
CA LEU A 296 -23.00 1.63 -13.01
C LEU A 296 -22.29 0.27 -13.06
N GLY A 297 -22.12 -0.38 -11.90
CA GLY A 297 -21.56 -1.73 -11.83
C GLY A 297 -22.42 -2.73 -12.61
N ALA A 298 -21.79 -3.69 -13.27
CA ALA A 298 -22.50 -4.80 -13.91
C ALA A 298 -23.33 -5.57 -12.87
N ALA A 299 -24.49 -6.08 -13.29
CA ALA A 299 -25.39 -6.88 -12.47
C ALA A 299 -24.63 -8.04 -11.77
N PRO A 300 -25.10 -8.49 -10.58
CA PRO A 300 -24.46 -9.57 -9.84
C PRO A 300 -24.27 -10.80 -10.72
N ARG A 301 -23.06 -11.37 -10.71
CA ARG A 301 -22.84 -12.67 -11.36
C ARG A 301 -23.66 -13.72 -10.63
N THR A 302 -24.42 -14.49 -11.40
CA THR A 302 -25.15 -15.66 -10.89
C THR A 302 -24.21 -16.58 -10.13
N PRO A 303 -24.65 -17.13 -8.98
CA PRO A 303 -23.80 -17.96 -8.13
C PRO A 303 -23.26 -19.15 -8.93
N THR A 304 -21.95 -19.36 -8.83
CA THR A 304 -21.29 -20.53 -9.42
C THR A 304 -21.85 -21.82 -8.80
N LYS A 305 -21.90 -22.91 -9.58
CA LYS A 305 -22.36 -24.23 -9.11
C LYS A 305 -21.68 -24.71 -7.81
N LYS A 306 -20.46 -24.25 -7.52
CA LYS A 306 -19.75 -24.49 -6.25
C LYS A 306 -20.36 -23.79 -5.03
N ALA A 307 -20.96 -22.61 -5.19
CA ALA A 307 -21.63 -21.88 -4.12
C ALA A 307 -22.96 -22.54 -3.75
N ILE A 308 -23.71 -23.03 -4.75
CA ILE A 308 -24.97 -23.76 -4.55
C ILE A 308 -24.73 -25.10 -3.85
N ALA A 309 -23.58 -25.74 -4.07
CA ALA A 309 -23.23 -26.99 -3.39
C ALA A 309 -22.79 -26.81 -1.93
N ALA A 310 -22.40 -25.60 -1.53
CA ALA A 310 -21.93 -25.30 -0.17
C ALA A 310 -23.07 -24.95 0.81
N GLU A 311 -24.23 -24.52 0.30
CA GLU A 311 -25.45 -24.29 1.11
C GLU A 311 -26.29 -25.56 1.34
N ALA A 312 -25.93 -26.67 0.68
CA ALA A 312 -26.62 -27.95 0.79
C ALA A 312 -25.87 -28.99 1.64
N SER A 313 -24.81 -28.59 2.35
CA SER A 313 -24.04 -29.44 3.29
C SER A 313 -24.11 -28.91 4.72
#